data_AF-F8JHR6-F1
#
_entry.id   AF-F8JHR6-F1
#
_cell.length_a   1.000
_cell.length_b   1.000
_cell.length_c   1.000
_cell.angle_alpha   90.00
_cell.angle_beta   90.00
_cell.angle_gamma   90.00
#
_symmetry.space_group_name_H-M   'P 1'
#
loop_
_entity.id
_entity.type
_entity.pdbx_description
1 polymer ?
#
loop_
_entity_poly.entity_id
_entity_poly.type
_entity_poly.pdbx_seq_one_letter_code
_entity_poly.pdbx_strand_id
1 'polypeptide(L)'
;MRPWTERVYGIPPEQVIGSSGGLKFEMHDGKPVIVKLPTLILNEDKDGKPVGIERHIGRRPVAAFGKSDGDLQMLEWTCDAPATRLCLLVHHTDAEREWVTIAHLVSASSTKRLMKRSPKVGRLST
;
A
#
# COMPACT_ATOMS: atom_id res chain seq x y z
N MET A 1 8.94 8.80 -0.32
CA MET A 1 9.19 7.77 0.70
C MET A 1 10.64 7.30 0.73
N ARG A 2 11.20 6.83 -0.39
CA ARG A 2 12.57 6.24 -0.43
C ARG A 2 13.71 7.04 0.25
N PRO A 3 13.79 8.39 0.17
CA PRO A 3 14.93 9.12 0.75
C PRO A 3 15.08 9.08 2.29
N TRP A 4 14.07 8.62 3.04
CA TRP A 4 14.08 8.72 4.51
C TRP A 4 13.51 7.52 5.27
N THR A 5 12.91 6.56 4.57
CA THR A 5 12.20 5.41 5.17
C THR A 5 13.13 4.44 5.88
N GLU A 6 14.34 4.23 5.37
CA GLU A 6 15.35 3.39 6.00
C GLU A 6 15.72 3.90 7.39
N ARG A 7 15.96 5.21 7.52
CA ARG A 7 16.30 5.86 8.79
C ARG A 7 15.18 5.77 9.84
N VAL A 8 13.92 5.84 9.41
CA VAL A 8 12.76 5.96 10.32
C VAL A 8 12.10 4.62 10.62
N TYR A 9 11.99 3.75 9.62
CA TYR A 9 11.28 2.46 9.72
C TYR A 9 12.21 1.25 9.58
N GLY A 10 13.49 1.43 9.29
CA GLY A 10 14.40 0.33 8.99
C GLY A 10 14.11 -0.37 7.65
N ILE A 11 13.32 0.24 6.77
CA ILE A 11 12.92 -0.33 5.47
C ILE A 11 13.79 0.29 4.36
N PRO A 12 14.64 -0.50 3.67
CA PRO A 12 15.53 0.03 2.66
C PRO A 12 14.76 0.41 1.37
N PRO A 13 15.30 1.31 0.52
CA PRO A 13 14.58 1.87 -0.62
C PRO A 13 13.98 0.86 -1.61
N GLU A 14 14.63 -0.28 -1.80
CA GLU A 14 14.20 -1.38 -2.68
C GLU A 14 12.98 -2.15 -2.15
N GLN A 15 12.68 -2.02 -0.86
CA GLN A 15 11.47 -2.57 -0.23
C GLN A 15 10.33 -1.54 -0.14
N VAL A 16 10.51 -0.35 -0.75
CA VAL A 16 9.50 0.71 -0.76
C VAL A 16 8.84 0.81 -2.13
N ILE A 17 7.57 0.43 -2.16
CA ILE A 17 6.67 0.54 -3.32
C ILE A 17 5.81 1.80 -3.14
N GLY A 18 5.58 2.53 -4.21
CA GLY A 18 4.74 3.72 -4.24
C GLY A 18 4.47 4.14 -5.68
N SER A 19 3.66 5.18 -5.87
CA SER A 19 3.36 5.68 -7.22
C SER A 19 4.65 6.04 -7.96
N SER A 20 4.76 5.55 -9.20
CA SER A 20 5.98 5.66 -10.00
C SER A 20 5.70 6.34 -11.33
N GLY A 21 6.58 7.26 -11.70
CA GLY A 21 6.60 7.87 -13.03
C GLY A 21 7.55 7.17 -13.99
N GLY A 22 7.49 7.55 -15.26
CA GLY A 22 8.41 7.08 -16.30
C GLY A 22 9.84 7.53 -16.00
N LEU A 23 10.80 6.68 -16.35
CA LEU A 23 12.21 6.97 -16.25
C LEU A 23 12.86 6.79 -17.61
N LYS A 24 13.82 7.64 -17.93
CA LYS A 24 14.62 7.54 -19.15
C LYS A 24 16.10 7.65 -18.82
N PHE A 25 16.88 6.76 -19.41
CA PHE A 25 18.34 6.88 -19.40
C PHE A 25 18.78 7.90 -20.44
N GLU A 26 19.61 8.85 -20.04
CA GLU A 26 20.16 9.88 -20.91
C GLU A 26 21.64 10.15 -20.60
N MET A 27 22.33 10.75 -21.55
CA MET A 27 23.70 11.25 -21.38
C MET A 27 23.66 12.77 -21.33
N HIS A 28 23.99 13.37 -20.18
CA HIS A 28 24.10 14.83 -20.02
C HIS A 28 25.57 15.18 -19.78
N ASP A 29 26.16 15.99 -20.66
CA ASP A 29 27.59 16.38 -20.60
C ASP A 29 28.55 15.18 -20.44
N GLY A 30 28.27 14.10 -21.17
CA GLY A 30 29.05 12.86 -21.11
C GLY A 30 28.82 12.01 -19.85
N LYS A 31 27.91 12.37 -18.96
CA LYS A 31 27.58 11.61 -17.74
C LYS A 31 26.25 10.86 -17.88
N PRO A 32 26.17 9.57 -17.50
CA PRO A 32 24.92 8.83 -17.50
C PRO A 32 24.00 9.33 -16.37
N VAL A 33 22.76 9.66 -16.71
CA VAL A 33 21.73 10.10 -15.76
C VAL A 33 20.41 9.39 -16.01
N ILE A 34 19.58 9.33 -14.97
CA ILE A 34 18.19 8.87 -15.05
C ILE A 34 17.27 10.07 -14.86
N VAL A 35 16.49 10.39 -15.89
CA VAL A 35 15.57 11.52 -15.90
C VAL A 35 14.14 11.03 -15.65
N LYS A 36 13.38 11.76 -14.82
CA LYS A 36 11.95 11.51 -14.63
C LYS A 36 11.14 12.12 -15.78
N LEU A 37 10.27 11.32 -16.36
CA LEU A 37 9.33 11.73 -17.39
C LEU A 37 7.99 12.16 -16.77
N PRO A 38 7.22 13.07 -17.41
CA PRO A 38 5.86 13.43 -17.00
C PRO A 38 4.85 12.35 -17.40
N THR A 39 5.18 11.08 -17.13
CA THR A 39 4.37 9.92 -17.47
C THR A 39 4.09 9.15 -16.20
N LEU A 40 2.83 8.83 -15.94
CA LEU A 40 2.44 7.95 -14.83
C LEU A 40 2.58 6.49 -15.28
N ILE A 41 3.36 5.69 -14.56
CA ILE A 41 3.53 4.25 -14.83
C ILE A 41 2.70 3.41 -13.86
N LEU A 42 2.60 3.85 -12.60
CA LEU A 42 1.82 3.19 -11.57
C LEU A 42 1.24 4.25 -10.64
N ASN A 43 -0.08 4.20 -10.46
CA ASN A 43 -0.72 4.82 -9.31
C ASN A 43 -0.82 3.79 -8.20
N GLU A 44 -0.07 3.93 -7.11
CA GLU A 44 -0.07 2.98 -5.99
C GLU A 44 -1.21 3.30 -5.01
N ASP A 45 -2.45 3.15 -5.50
CA ASP A 45 -3.65 3.25 -4.68
C ASP A 45 -4.68 2.23 -5.19
N LYS A 46 -5.55 1.74 -4.30
CA LYS A 46 -6.59 0.76 -4.60
C LYS A 46 -6.05 -0.48 -5.33
N ASP A 47 -6.56 -0.74 -6.54
CA ASP A 47 -6.16 -1.83 -7.42
C ASP A 47 -4.73 -1.71 -7.94
N GLY A 48 -4.16 -0.51 -7.93
CA GLY A 48 -2.74 -0.31 -8.24
C GLY A 48 -1.80 -0.90 -7.19
N LYS A 49 -2.24 -1.08 -5.94
CA LYS A 49 -1.43 -1.69 -4.87
C LYS A 49 -1.04 -3.15 -5.17
N PRO A 50 -1.97 -4.09 -5.43
CA PRO A 50 -1.59 -5.46 -5.78
C PRO A 50 -0.76 -5.53 -7.06
N VAL A 51 -1.03 -4.68 -8.07
CA VAL A 51 -0.20 -4.58 -9.28
C VAL A 51 1.23 -4.13 -8.94
N GLY A 52 1.37 -3.14 -8.07
CA GLY A 52 2.65 -2.64 -7.59
C GLY A 52 3.44 -3.71 -6.86
N ILE A 53 2.80 -4.46 -5.97
CA ILE A 53 3.42 -5.58 -5.23
C ILE A 53 3.91 -6.65 -6.19
N GLU A 54 3.05 -7.13 -7.10
CA GLU A 54 3.43 -8.18 -8.05
C GLU A 54 4.58 -7.72 -8.97
N ARG A 55 4.53 -6.47 -9.46
CA ARG A 55 5.57 -5.94 -10.34
C ARG A 55 6.94 -5.79 -9.67
N HIS A 56 6.98 -5.42 -8.39
CA HIS A 56 8.24 -5.14 -7.69
C HIS A 56 8.78 -6.35 -6.91
N ILE A 57 7.90 -7.16 -6.33
CA ILE A 57 8.28 -8.30 -5.48
C ILE A 57 8.07 -9.64 -6.21
N GLY A 58 7.09 -9.73 -7.11
CA GLY A 58 6.74 -10.97 -7.83
C GLY A 58 6.19 -12.06 -6.92
N ARG A 59 5.68 -11.68 -5.73
CA ARG A 59 5.16 -12.61 -4.73
C ARG A 59 3.97 -12.00 -3.99
N ARG A 60 2.94 -12.83 -3.83
CA ARG A 60 1.77 -12.51 -3.01
C ARG A 60 2.14 -12.48 -1.51
N PRO A 61 1.93 -11.36 -0.79
CA PRO A 61 2.34 -11.22 0.61
C PRO A 61 1.72 -12.26 1.54
N VAL A 62 2.44 -12.69 2.58
CA VAL A 62 1.89 -13.58 3.62
C VAL A 62 1.12 -12.80 4.70
N ALA A 63 1.41 -11.51 4.83
CA ALA A 63 0.68 -10.60 5.69
C ALA A 63 0.52 -9.22 5.03
N ALA A 64 -0.59 -8.53 5.32
CA ALA A 64 -0.85 -7.17 4.83
C ALA A 64 -1.59 -6.33 5.88
N PHE A 65 -1.23 -5.06 5.96
CA PHE A 65 -1.77 -4.10 6.92
C PHE A 65 -2.25 -2.86 6.18
N GLY A 66 -3.49 -2.45 6.42
CA GLY A 66 -4.09 -1.26 5.80
C GLY A 66 -4.80 -0.39 6.82
N LYS A 67 -5.24 0.81 6.42
CA LYS A 67 -6.06 1.67 7.27
C LYS A 67 -7.28 2.28 6.57
N SER A 68 -7.33 2.23 5.25
CA SER A 68 -8.30 2.98 4.45
C SER A 68 -8.88 2.15 3.30
N ASP A 69 -9.88 2.71 2.62
CA ASP A 69 -10.46 2.10 1.42
C ASP A 69 -9.45 1.91 0.29
N GLY A 70 -8.37 2.71 0.24
CA GLY A 70 -7.28 2.54 -0.72
C GLY A 70 -6.47 1.26 -0.53
N ASP A 71 -6.58 0.60 0.63
CA ASP A 71 -5.90 -0.64 0.95
C ASP A 71 -6.76 -1.89 0.66
N LEU A 72 -8.02 -1.69 0.27
CA LEU A 72 -9.02 -2.75 0.13
C LEU A 72 -8.53 -3.88 -0.79
N GLN A 73 -8.14 -3.55 -2.01
CA GLN A 73 -7.73 -4.53 -3.02
C GLN A 73 -6.42 -5.22 -2.65
N MET A 74 -5.51 -4.53 -1.94
CA MET A 74 -4.30 -5.15 -1.40
C MET A 74 -4.65 -6.21 -0.34
N LEU A 75 -5.59 -5.88 0.57
CA LEU A 75 -6.03 -6.81 1.61
C LEU A 75 -6.84 -7.98 1.03
N GLU A 76 -7.77 -7.73 0.12
CA GLU A 76 -8.52 -8.77 -0.61
C GLU A 76 -7.55 -9.68 -1.39
N TRP A 77 -6.67 -9.08 -2.21
CA TRP A 77 -5.66 -9.84 -2.92
C TRP A 77 -4.69 -10.51 -1.98
N THR A 78 -4.38 -10.05 -0.77
CA THR A 78 -3.50 -10.82 0.12
C THR A 78 -4.22 -12.01 0.75
N CYS A 79 -5.44 -11.79 1.27
CA CYS A 79 -6.15 -12.75 2.10
C CYS A 79 -6.92 -13.84 1.34
N ASP A 80 -7.23 -13.62 0.07
CA ASP A 80 -7.90 -14.61 -0.78
C ASP A 80 -6.94 -15.70 -1.33
N ALA A 81 -5.81 -15.93 -0.65
CA ALA A 81 -4.89 -17.01 -1.00
C ALA A 81 -5.33 -18.32 -0.31
N PRO A 82 -5.06 -19.51 -0.90
CA PRO A 82 -5.36 -20.79 -0.26
C PRO A 82 -4.65 -21.00 1.08
N ALA A 83 -3.41 -20.52 1.21
CA ALA A 83 -2.61 -20.64 2.43
C ALA A 83 -3.09 -19.69 3.54
N THR A 84 -2.70 -19.96 4.78
CA THR A 84 -2.91 -19.05 5.92
C THR A 84 -2.21 -17.71 5.66
N ARG A 85 -2.96 -16.61 5.80
CA ARG A 85 -2.49 -15.23 5.63
C ARG A 85 -2.98 -14.38 6.79
N LEU A 86 -2.23 -13.34 7.13
CA LEU A 86 -2.62 -12.36 8.15
C LEU A 86 -2.96 -11.03 7.48
N CYS A 87 -4.23 -10.61 7.53
CA CYS A 87 -4.61 -9.28 7.07
C CYS A 87 -5.24 -8.49 8.20
N LEU A 88 -4.82 -7.23 8.35
CA LEU A 88 -5.26 -6.38 9.44
C LEU A 88 -5.60 -4.98 8.93
N LEU A 89 -6.75 -4.47 9.39
CA LEU A 89 -7.16 -3.11 9.15
C LEU A 89 -7.11 -2.31 10.45
N VAL A 90 -6.31 -1.25 10.46
CA VAL A 90 -6.21 -0.31 11.58
C VAL A 90 -7.44 0.62 11.58
N HIS A 91 -8.13 0.66 12.72
CA HIS A 91 -9.32 1.46 12.95
C HIS A 91 -9.02 2.48 14.05
N HIS A 92 -8.74 3.72 13.64
CA HIS A 92 -8.41 4.81 14.57
C HIS A 92 -9.65 5.26 15.33
N THR A 93 -9.77 4.81 16.58
CA THR A 93 -10.91 5.06 17.48
C THR A 93 -10.56 5.91 18.69
N ASP A 94 -9.27 6.12 18.96
CA ASP A 94 -8.77 6.93 20.06
C ASP A 94 -8.59 8.39 19.67
N ALA A 95 -9.47 9.25 20.18
CA ALA A 95 -9.45 10.70 19.97
C ALA A 95 -8.60 11.45 21.02
N GLU A 96 -8.23 10.77 22.10
CA GLU A 96 -7.46 11.40 23.19
C GLU A 96 -5.97 11.41 22.86
N ARG A 97 -5.47 10.32 22.29
CA ARG A 97 -4.05 10.12 21.97
C ARG A 97 -3.74 10.33 20.49
N GLU A 98 -4.72 10.06 19.62
CA GLU A 98 -4.57 10.20 18.17
C GLU A 98 -5.80 10.87 17.54
N TRP A 99 -5.89 10.77 16.22
CA TRP A 99 -7.01 11.29 15.45
C TRP A 99 -8.08 10.21 15.25
N VAL A 100 -9.34 10.51 15.57
CA VAL A 100 -10.46 9.63 15.19
C VAL A 100 -10.78 9.80 13.73
N THR A 101 -10.70 8.70 12.99
CA THR A 101 -11.27 8.67 11.64
C THR A 101 -12.74 8.29 11.74
N ILE A 102 -13.62 9.30 11.74
CA ILE A 102 -15.06 9.06 11.64
C ILE A 102 -15.32 8.31 10.33
N ALA A 103 -16.07 7.22 10.39
CA ALA A 103 -16.45 6.33 9.30
C ALA A 103 -17.26 6.97 8.14
N HIS A 104 -17.18 8.28 7.96
CA HIS A 104 -17.70 9.02 6.82
C HIS A 104 -16.67 9.22 5.69
N LEU A 105 -15.36 9.20 5.97
CA LEU A 105 -14.31 9.35 4.93
C LEU A 105 -13.73 8.02 4.44
N VAL A 106 -13.86 6.98 5.24
CA VAL A 106 -13.83 5.59 4.76
C VAL A 106 -15.30 5.26 4.56
N SER A 107 -15.74 4.91 3.35
CA SER A 107 -17.15 4.58 3.18
C SER A 107 -17.43 3.43 4.14
N ALA A 108 -18.29 3.64 5.14
CA ALA A 108 -18.74 2.57 6.03
C ALA A 108 -19.25 1.36 5.24
N SER A 109 -19.62 1.54 3.96
CA SER A 109 -19.97 0.48 3.02
C SER A 109 -18.79 -0.35 2.49
N SER A 110 -17.61 0.24 2.30
CA SER A 110 -16.41 -0.41 1.73
C SER A 110 -15.69 -1.26 2.77
N THR A 111 -15.50 -0.76 3.99
CA THR A 111 -14.92 -1.56 5.09
C THR A 111 -15.86 -2.67 5.54
N LYS A 112 -17.17 -2.40 5.63
CA LYS A 112 -18.17 -3.46 5.89
C LYS A 112 -18.19 -4.46 4.74
N ARG A 113 -18.00 -4.04 3.48
CA ARG A 113 -17.82 -4.96 2.34
C ARG A 113 -16.57 -5.81 2.49
N LEU A 114 -15.43 -5.23 2.86
CA LEU A 114 -14.19 -5.97 3.08
C LEU A 114 -14.37 -7.05 4.12
N MET A 115 -14.89 -6.70 5.29
CA MET A 115 -15.11 -7.67 6.36
C MET A 115 -16.15 -8.74 5.97
N LYS A 116 -17.13 -8.41 5.13
CA LYS A 116 -18.10 -9.38 4.59
C LYS A 116 -17.51 -10.29 3.50
N ARG A 117 -16.72 -9.75 2.57
CA ARG A 117 -16.15 -10.49 1.42
C ARG A 117 -14.89 -11.26 1.79
N SER A 118 -14.13 -10.76 2.76
CA SER A 118 -12.87 -11.31 3.24
C SER A 118 -12.93 -11.49 4.75
N PRO A 119 -13.65 -12.51 5.26
CA PRO A 119 -13.80 -12.77 6.71
C PRO A 119 -12.46 -13.05 7.41
N LYS A 120 -11.38 -13.28 6.63
CA LYS A 120 -10.01 -13.46 7.12
C LYS A 120 -9.30 -12.14 7.48
N VAL A 121 -9.88 -10.97 7.17
CA VAL A 121 -9.30 -9.67 7.54
C VAL A 121 -9.75 -9.30 8.96
N GLY A 122 -8.78 -9.20 9.87
CA GLY A 122 -9.01 -8.76 11.25
C GLY A 122 -9.09 -7.23 11.36
N ARG A 123 -9.81 -6.74 12.38
CA ARG A 123 -9.87 -5.31 12.73
C ARG A 123 -9.08 -5.06 14.00
N LEU A 124 -8.16 -4.10 13.97
CA LEU A 124 -7.46 -3.60 15.16
C LEU A 124 -7.94 -2.19 15.46
N SER A 125 -8.58 -2.01 16.62
CA SER A 125 -8.92 -0.68 17.11
C SER A 125 -7.75 -0.12 17.93
N THR A 126 -7.37 1.11 17.63
CA THR A 126 -6.45 1.91 18.44
C THR A 126 -7.27 2.91 19.23
#